data_AF-A0A117NKN4-F1
#
_entry.id   AF-A0A117NKN4-F1
#
_cell.length_a   1.000
_cell.length_b   1.000
_cell.length_c   1.000
_cell.angle_alpha   90.00
_cell.angle_beta   90.00
_cell.angle_gamma   90.00
#
_symmetry.space_group_name_H-M   'P 1'
#
loop_
_entity.id
_entity.type
_entity.pdbx_description
1 polymer ?
#
loop_
_entity_poly.entity_id
_entity_poly.type
_entity_poly.pdbx_seq_one_letter_code
_entity_poly.pdbx_strand_id
1 'polypeptide(L)'
;MTEDTHGDMEIDTNSPLTESTKRKAPEAKPKTLHFTSRNPPWTYLKLKLVPQPGSAPQPLDPLSARTYLSSALSQFLGLTGTAIPIDILKIENQSSSTPKRDVVWIRVPREDASAVVSAVSSWIGGGNNSSGSGDVAWRVCAKGNFLGALVAGSGADLFVP
;
A
#
# COMPACT_ATOMS: atom_id res chain seq x y z
N MET A 1 2.29 65.56 -78.80
CA MET A 1 0.97 65.76 -78.20
C MET A 1 0.97 65.00 -76.88
N THR A 2 1.36 65.59 -75.73
CA THR A 2 0.57 66.55 -74.90
C THR A 2 -0.75 65.91 -74.46
N GLU A 3 -1.24 65.96 -73.23
CA GLU A 3 -0.95 66.62 -71.94
C GLU A 3 -2.04 65.97 -71.02
N ASP A 4 -1.70 65.41 -69.87
CA ASP A 4 -1.81 66.01 -68.53
C ASP A 4 -3.17 65.89 -67.82
N THR A 5 -3.05 65.75 -66.49
CA THR A 5 -3.96 66.21 -65.41
C THR A 5 -4.91 65.16 -64.79
N HIS A 6 -5.22 65.11 -63.48
CA HIS A 6 -4.58 65.36 -62.17
C HIS A 6 -5.70 65.12 -61.12
N GLY A 7 -5.37 64.72 -59.88
CA GLY A 7 -6.24 64.77 -58.68
C GLY A 7 -7.27 63.62 -58.56
N ASP A 8 -7.55 63.00 -57.42
CA ASP A 8 -7.45 63.47 -56.03
C ASP A 8 -7.21 62.32 -55.03
N MET A 9 -6.63 62.74 -53.92
CA MET A 9 -6.29 62.03 -52.70
C MET A 9 -7.51 61.95 -51.77
N GLU A 10 -7.84 60.76 -51.24
CA GLU A 10 -8.37 60.66 -49.87
C GLU A 10 -7.76 59.44 -49.16
N ILE A 11 -7.02 59.75 -48.10
CA ILE A 11 -6.51 58.82 -47.10
C ILE A 11 -7.55 58.82 -45.99
N ASP A 12 -8.27 57.72 -45.81
CA ASP A 12 -9.03 57.54 -44.58
C ASP A 12 -8.35 56.48 -43.70
N THR A 13 -7.82 57.00 -42.62
CA THR A 13 -7.18 56.27 -41.53
C THR A 13 -8.28 55.64 -40.70
N ASN A 14 -8.38 54.31 -40.69
CA ASN A 14 -8.99 53.66 -39.53
C ASN A 14 -8.30 52.32 -39.22
N SER A 15 -7.47 52.38 -38.19
CA SER A 15 -6.81 51.25 -37.56
C SER A 15 -7.63 50.86 -36.32
N PRO A 16 -8.01 49.57 -36.17
CA PRO A 16 -8.26 49.03 -34.84
C PRO A 16 -7.11 48.11 -34.43
N LEU A 17 -6.34 48.59 -33.45
CA LEU A 17 -5.56 47.77 -32.52
C LEU A 17 -6.49 46.84 -31.74
N THR A 18 -6.08 45.57 -31.55
CA THR A 18 -6.43 44.55 -30.52
C THR A 18 -6.63 43.18 -31.20
N GLU A 19 -6.00 42.06 -30.85
CA GLU A 19 -5.38 41.56 -29.61
C GLU A 19 -4.18 40.68 -29.97
N SER A 20 -3.11 40.78 -29.19
CA SER A 20 -2.04 39.79 -29.21
C SER A 20 -2.55 38.49 -28.58
N THR A 21 -2.88 37.50 -29.42
CA THR A 21 -3.18 36.14 -28.97
C THR A 21 -1.92 35.58 -28.30
N LYS A 22 -1.84 35.72 -26.97
CA LYS A 22 -0.85 35.04 -26.14
C LYS A 22 -0.95 33.55 -26.43
N ARG A 23 0.07 33.00 -27.11
CA ARG A 23 0.20 31.56 -27.31
C ARG A 23 0.22 30.91 -25.93
N LYS A 24 -0.83 30.15 -25.61
CA LYS A 24 -0.87 29.28 -24.44
C LYS A 24 0.34 28.34 -24.54
N ALA A 25 1.26 28.43 -23.58
CA ALA A 25 2.37 27.50 -23.50
C ALA A 25 1.82 26.07 -23.50
N PRO A 26 2.39 25.12 -24.25
CA PRO A 26 1.94 23.74 -24.21
C PRO A 26 2.12 23.24 -22.77
N GLU A 27 0.98 22.98 -22.12
CA GLU A 27 0.92 22.40 -20.79
C GLU A 27 1.69 21.08 -20.85
N ALA A 28 2.79 20.98 -20.10
CA ALA A 28 3.62 19.79 -20.08
C ALA A 28 2.78 18.65 -19.52
N LYS A 29 2.21 17.82 -20.40
CA LYS A 29 1.45 16.62 -20.01
C LYS A 29 2.33 15.84 -19.03
N PRO A 30 1.85 15.55 -17.81
CA PRO A 30 2.63 14.80 -16.85
C PRO A 30 3.04 13.48 -17.52
N LYS A 31 4.34 13.26 -17.67
CA LYS A 31 4.86 11.99 -18.21
C LYS A 31 4.42 10.91 -17.23
N THR A 32 3.43 10.13 -17.63
CA THR A 32 2.97 8.97 -16.86
C THR A 32 4.14 7.99 -16.79
N LEU A 33 4.79 7.93 -15.63
CA LEU A 33 5.87 6.98 -15.38
C LEU A 33 5.25 5.60 -15.18
N HIS A 34 5.28 4.78 -16.23
CA HIS A 34 4.92 3.38 -16.15
C HIS A 34 6.02 2.61 -15.42
N PHE A 35 5.92 2.52 -14.10
CA PHE A 35 6.78 1.64 -13.29
C PHE A 35 6.11 0.28 -13.12
N THR A 36 6.46 -0.68 -13.99
CA THR A 36 6.04 -2.09 -13.81
C THR A 36 7.18 -2.86 -13.17
N SER A 37 7.22 -2.95 -11.85
CA SER A 37 8.03 -3.98 -11.20
C SER A 37 7.33 -5.32 -11.44
N ARG A 38 7.79 -6.08 -12.43
CA ARG A 38 7.07 -7.29 -12.90
C ARG A 38 7.32 -8.51 -12.01
N ASN A 39 8.46 -8.55 -11.32
CA ASN A 39 8.84 -9.68 -10.47
C ASN A 39 9.36 -9.21 -9.10
N PRO A 40 8.47 -8.70 -8.23
CA PRO A 40 8.85 -8.36 -6.86
C PRO A 40 9.29 -9.63 -6.10
N PRO A 41 10.49 -9.65 -5.49
CA PRO A 41 11.01 -10.82 -4.78
C PRO A 41 10.29 -11.07 -3.44
N TRP A 42 9.56 -10.07 -2.93
CA TRP A 42 8.88 -10.12 -1.64
C TRP A 42 7.37 -10.06 -1.79
N THR A 43 6.68 -10.77 -0.90
CA THR A 43 5.25 -10.59 -0.63
C THR A 43 5.07 -10.01 0.75
N TYR A 44 4.17 -9.05 0.87
CA TYR A 44 3.84 -8.36 2.10
C TYR A 44 2.48 -8.87 2.62
N LEU A 45 2.40 -9.10 3.93
CA LEU A 45 1.21 -9.57 4.61
C LEU A 45 0.86 -8.64 5.76
N LYS A 46 -0.42 -8.31 5.87
CA LYS A 46 -1.01 -7.64 7.02
C LYS A 46 -1.75 -8.68 7.85
N LEU A 47 -1.27 -8.90 9.07
CA LEU A 47 -1.80 -9.88 10.01
C LEU A 47 -2.46 -9.16 11.18
N LYS A 48 -3.52 -9.74 11.73
CA LYS A 48 -4.14 -9.30 12.98
C LYS A 48 -4.12 -10.46 13.96
N LEU A 49 -3.62 -10.22 15.18
CA LEU A 49 -3.77 -11.17 16.27
C LEU A 49 -5.20 -11.10 16.80
N VAL A 50 -5.84 -12.25 16.92
CA VAL A 50 -7.22 -12.39 17.41
C VAL A 50 -7.19 -13.25 18.67
N PRO A 51 -7.54 -12.70 19.84
CA PRO A 51 -7.72 -13.50 21.05
C PRO A 51 -8.99 -14.35 20.94
N GLN A 52 -8.94 -15.57 21.47
CA GLN A 52 -10.08 -16.46 21.60
C GLN A 52 -11.06 -15.94 22.68
N PRO A 53 -12.35 -16.28 22.58
CA PRO A 53 -13.35 -15.84 23.56
C PRO A 53 -12.95 -16.29 24.97
N GLY A 54 -12.95 -15.36 25.93
CA GLY A 54 -12.53 -15.60 27.31
C GLY A 54 -11.05 -15.29 27.61
N SER A 55 -10.26 -14.94 26.58
CA SER A 55 -8.88 -14.47 26.76
C SER A 55 -8.81 -12.94 26.92
N ALA A 56 -8.00 -12.46 27.86
CA ALA A 56 -7.69 -11.04 27.97
C ALA A 56 -6.72 -10.62 26.86
N PRO A 57 -7.01 -9.56 26.08
CA PRO A 57 -6.15 -9.14 24.98
C PRO A 57 -4.82 -8.56 25.48
N GLN A 58 -3.75 -9.35 25.38
CA GLN A 58 -2.39 -8.91 25.68
C GLN A 58 -1.80 -8.07 24.56
N PRO A 59 -1.06 -7.00 24.86
CA PRO A 59 -0.41 -6.19 23.82
C PRO A 59 0.64 -7.02 23.10
N LEU A 60 0.71 -6.88 21.77
CA LEU A 60 1.62 -7.64 20.96
C LEU A 60 2.99 -6.95 20.87
N ASP A 61 4.01 -7.53 21.50
CA ASP A 61 5.38 -7.08 21.35
C ASP A 61 6.10 -7.80 20.19
N PRO A 62 7.23 -7.25 19.67
CA PRO A 62 7.96 -7.84 18.56
C PRO A 62 8.50 -9.25 18.81
N LEU A 63 8.88 -9.58 20.05
CA LEU A 63 9.42 -10.88 20.39
C LEU A 63 8.31 -11.94 20.39
N SER A 64 7.15 -11.61 20.99
CA SER A 64 5.96 -12.47 20.95
C SER A 64 5.46 -12.68 19.52
N ALA A 65 5.41 -11.63 18.70
CA ALA A 65 5.05 -11.74 17.28
C ALA A 65 5.97 -12.72 16.54
N ARG A 66 7.30 -12.59 16.72
CA ARG A 66 8.26 -13.51 16.09
C ARG A 66 8.11 -14.94 16.61
N THR A 67 7.88 -15.12 17.90
CA THR A 67 7.68 -16.43 18.53
C THR A 67 6.44 -17.12 17.97
N TYR A 68 5.33 -16.41 17.84
CA TYR A 68 4.08 -16.94 17.28
C TYR A 68 4.22 -17.27 15.79
N LEU A 69 4.86 -16.40 15.00
CA LEU A 69 5.13 -16.67 13.59
C LEU A 69 6.01 -17.90 13.41
N SER A 70 7.10 -18.01 14.18
CA SER A 70 7.99 -19.17 14.15
C SER A 70 7.27 -20.44 14.60
N SER A 71 6.40 -20.36 15.61
CA SER A 71 5.58 -21.48 16.07
C SER A 71 4.61 -21.95 14.99
N ALA A 72 3.93 -21.03 14.31
CA ALA A 72 3.02 -21.34 13.20
C ALA A 72 3.73 -22.07 12.06
N LEU A 73 4.91 -21.57 11.66
CA LEU A 73 5.69 -22.16 10.57
C LEU A 73 6.28 -23.51 10.96
N SER A 74 6.75 -23.65 12.20
CA SER A 74 7.25 -24.92 12.73
C SER A 74 6.15 -25.98 12.78
N GLN A 75 4.95 -25.61 13.24
CA GLN A 75 3.82 -26.55 13.32
C GLN A 75 3.32 -27.01 11.95
N PHE A 76 3.28 -26.11 10.96
CA PHE A 76 2.72 -26.43 9.64
C PHE A 76 3.76 -27.00 8.65
N LEU A 77 4.99 -26.50 8.68
CA LEU A 77 6.05 -26.83 7.71
C LEU A 77 7.27 -27.50 8.36
N GLY A 78 7.34 -27.60 9.69
CA GLY A 78 8.50 -28.15 10.39
C GLY A 78 9.73 -27.25 10.33
N LEU A 79 10.90 -27.87 10.38
CA LEU A 79 12.20 -27.18 10.40
C LEU A 79 12.39 -26.26 9.17
N THR A 80 11.95 -26.69 7.99
CA THR A 80 12.04 -25.89 6.76
C THR A 80 11.22 -24.61 6.86
N GLY A 81 10.05 -24.65 7.48
CA GLY A 81 9.23 -23.46 7.74
C GLY A 81 9.96 -22.41 8.56
N THR A 82 10.71 -22.85 9.58
CA THR A 82 11.47 -21.93 10.44
C THR A 82 12.68 -21.31 9.75
N ALA A 83 13.13 -21.89 8.63
CA ALA A 83 14.22 -21.36 7.81
C ALA A 83 13.74 -20.29 6.79
N ILE A 84 12.43 -20.12 6.61
CA ILE A 84 11.88 -19.08 5.73
C ILE A 84 12.26 -17.70 6.30
N PRO A 85 12.92 -16.82 5.53
CA PRO A 85 13.29 -15.50 6.02
C PRO A 85 12.04 -14.61 6.14
N ILE A 86 11.69 -14.23 7.36
CA ILE A 86 10.55 -13.35 7.66
C ILE A 86 11.05 -12.12 8.39
N ASP A 87 10.69 -10.94 7.86
CA ASP A 87 10.97 -9.67 8.51
C ASP A 87 9.66 -9.01 8.96
N ILE A 88 9.66 -8.55 10.20
CA ILE A 88 8.59 -7.73 10.77
C ILE A 88 8.86 -6.27 10.42
N LEU A 89 7.94 -5.64 9.70
CA LEU A 89 8.06 -4.28 9.20
C LEU A 89 7.45 -3.25 10.14
N LYS A 90 6.31 -3.60 10.74
CA LYS A 90 5.55 -2.70 11.61
C LYS A 90 4.67 -3.52 12.54
N ILE A 91 4.58 -3.09 13.80
CA ILE A 91 3.58 -3.55 14.75
C ILE A 91 2.77 -2.33 15.20
N GLU A 92 1.46 -2.43 15.08
CA GLU A 92 0.53 -1.41 15.54
C GLU A 92 -0.20 -1.97 16.77
N ASN A 93 0.03 -1.32 17.92
CA ASN A 93 -0.65 -1.61 19.17
C ASN A 93 -1.51 -0.39 19.53
N GLN A 94 -2.78 -0.36 19.12
CA GLN A 94 -3.63 0.80 19.45
C GLN A 94 -4.24 0.65 20.84
N SER A 95 -3.86 1.56 21.76
CA SER A 95 -4.13 1.43 23.21
C SER A 95 -5.32 2.24 23.75
N SER A 96 -6.03 3.07 22.96
CA SER A 96 -6.79 4.18 23.58
C SER A 96 -8.28 4.42 23.26
N SER A 97 -8.95 3.81 22.28
CA SER A 97 -10.42 4.12 22.12
C SER A 97 -11.26 3.23 21.18
N THR A 98 -10.74 2.12 20.67
CA THR A 98 -11.45 1.25 19.70
C THR A 98 -10.94 -0.18 19.88
N PRO A 99 -11.63 -1.24 19.41
CA PRO A 99 -11.25 -2.61 19.76
C PRO A 99 -9.78 -2.83 19.38
N LYS A 100 -8.95 -3.11 20.40
CA LYS A 100 -7.50 -3.25 20.31
C LYS A 100 -7.14 -4.09 19.10
N ARG A 101 -6.46 -3.47 18.13
CA ARG A 101 -6.02 -4.14 16.90
C ARG A 101 -4.52 -4.33 17.02
N ASP A 102 -4.11 -5.51 17.46
CA ASP A 102 -2.70 -5.91 17.40
C ASP A 102 -2.42 -6.35 15.96
N VAL A 103 -1.91 -5.42 15.15
CA VAL A 103 -1.67 -5.63 13.72
C VAL A 103 -0.18 -5.72 13.45
N VAL A 104 0.23 -6.73 12.70
CA VAL A 104 1.62 -6.96 12.30
C VAL A 104 1.72 -6.92 10.78
N TRP A 105 2.74 -6.25 10.29
CA TRP A 105 3.10 -6.24 8.88
C TRP A 105 4.39 -7.04 8.72
N ILE A 106 4.37 -8.03 7.84
CA ILE A 106 5.56 -8.83 7.53
C ILE A 106 5.85 -8.85 6.04
N ARG A 107 7.11 -9.11 5.69
CA ARG A 107 7.50 -9.55 4.34
C ARG A 107 8.07 -10.96 4.37
N VAL A 108 7.83 -11.69 3.29
CA VAL A 108 8.33 -13.06 3.05
C VAL A 108 8.72 -13.23 1.58
N PRO A 109 9.62 -14.17 1.22
CA PRO A 109 9.91 -14.47 -0.17
C PRO A 109 8.64 -14.81 -0.92
N ARG A 110 8.59 -14.42 -2.20
CA ARG A 110 7.39 -14.58 -3.01
C ARG A 110 7.00 -16.05 -3.18
N GLU A 111 7.98 -16.94 -3.35
CA GLU A 111 7.74 -18.38 -3.46
C GLU A 111 7.08 -18.98 -2.21
N ASP A 112 7.44 -18.50 -1.02
CA ASP A 112 6.96 -19.03 0.26
C ASP A 112 5.62 -18.44 0.69
N ALA A 113 5.12 -17.40 0.02
CA ALA A 113 3.99 -16.62 0.47
C ALA A 113 2.71 -17.45 0.70
N SER A 114 2.43 -18.44 -0.15
CA SER A 114 1.26 -19.32 0.00
C SER A 114 1.40 -20.26 1.20
N ALA A 115 2.59 -20.83 1.41
CA ALA A 115 2.89 -21.70 2.53
C ALA A 115 2.82 -20.94 3.86
N VAL A 116 3.38 -19.72 3.90
CA VAL A 116 3.32 -18.84 5.07
C VAL A 116 1.87 -18.45 5.39
N VAL A 117 1.07 -18.06 4.38
CA VAL A 117 -0.35 -17.73 4.59
C VAL A 117 -1.10 -18.92 5.17
N SER A 118 -0.86 -20.13 4.64
CA SER A 118 -1.48 -21.36 5.12
C SER A 118 -1.12 -21.61 6.57
N ALA A 119 0.18 -21.64 6.89
CA ALA A 119 0.71 -21.88 8.22
C ALA A 119 0.15 -20.90 9.26
N VAL A 120 0.17 -19.61 8.94
CA VAL A 120 -0.31 -18.55 9.83
C VAL A 120 -1.82 -18.65 10.02
N SER A 121 -2.58 -18.94 8.98
CA SER A 121 -4.05 -19.04 9.06
C SER A 121 -4.54 -20.27 9.82
N SER A 122 -3.80 -21.38 9.80
CA SER A 122 -4.15 -22.61 10.50
C SER A 122 -3.65 -22.65 11.94
N TRP A 123 -2.81 -21.69 12.35
CA TRP A 123 -2.17 -21.71 13.65
C TRP A 123 -3.07 -21.15 14.76
N ILE A 124 -3.16 -21.90 15.85
CA ILE A 124 -3.74 -21.50 17.12
C ILE A 124 -2.62 -21.52 18.16
N GLY A 125 -2.34 -20.37 18.76
CA GLY A 125 -1.42 -20.20 19.88
C GLY A 125 -2.16 -20.25 21.21
N GLY A 126 -1.47 -20.69 22.26
CA GLY A 126 -2.07 -20.98 23.56
C GLY A 126 -2.26 -22.48 23.74
N GLY A 127 -1.88 -23.01 24.91
CA GLY A 127 -2.10 -24.40 25.26
C GLY A 127 -0.87 -25.25 25.60
N ASN A 128 -0.20 -24.93 26.72
CA ASN A 128 0.45 -25.95 27.55
C ASN A 128 0.11 -25.66 29.03
N ASN A 129 -0.97 -26.27 29.54
CA ASN A 129 -1.23 -26.49 30.98
C ASN A 129 -1.04 -25.29 31.94
N SER A 130 -1.51 -24.08 31.59
CA SER A 130 -1.62 -23.00 32.57
C SER A 130 -2.93 -22.27 32.34
N SER A 131 -3.85 -22.42 33.29
CA SER A 131 -5.24 -21.98 33.30
C SER A 131 -5.46 -20.45 33.25
N GLY A 132 -4.60 -19.71 32.55
CA GLY A 132 -4.63 -18.24 32.48
C GLY A 132 -3.95 -17.61 31.25
N SER A 133 -3.30 -18.38 30.37
CA SER A 133 -2.79 -17.84 29.10
C SER A 133 -3.81 -18.13 28.02
N GLY A 134 -4.62 -17.14 27.66
CA GLY A 134 -5.73 -17.36 26.75
C GLY A 134 -5.29 -17.50 25.30
N ASP A 135 -5.98 -18.37 24.58
CA ASP A 135 -5.62 -18.75 23.22
C ASP A 135 -5.70 -17.56 22.25
N VAL A 136 -4.84 -17.55 21.24
CA VAL A 136 -4.70 -16.51 20.22
C VAL A 136 -4.56 -17.13 18.83
N ALA A 137 -5.00 -16.44 17.79
CA ALA A 137 -4.87 -16.90 16.42
C ALA A 137 -4.50 -15.75 15.49
N TRP A 138 -3.89 -16.06 14.35
CA TRP A 138 -3.64 -15.06 13.32
C TRP A 138 -4.77 -14.99 12.31
N ARG A 139 -5.16 -13.76 11.97
CA ARG A 139 -6.01 -13.48 10.81
C ARG A 139 -5.19 -12.76 9.74
N VAL A 140 -5.16 -13.30 8.54
CA VAL A 140 -4.60 -12.59 7.37
C VAL A 140 -5.61 -11.55 6.91
N CYS A 141 -5.26 -10.27 7.07
CA CYS A 141 -6.12 -9.14 6.68
C CYS A 141 -5.88 -8.69 5.24
N ALA A 142 -4.63 -8.79 4.76
CA ALA A 142 -4.29 -8.40 3.39
C ALA A 142 -2.98 -9.06 2.93
N LYS A 143 -2.84 -9.23 1.61
CA LYS A 143 -1.65 -9.76 0.93
C LYS A 143 -1.40 -8.99 -0.36
N GLY A 144 -0.15 -8.63 -0.61
CA GLY A 144 0.23 -7.91 -1.83
C GLY A 144 1.73 -7.96 -2.07
N ASN A 145 2.15 -7.88 -3.33
CA ASN A 145 3.58 -7.92 -3.66
C ASN A 145 4.27 -6.55 -3.53
N PHE A 146 3.49 -5.50 -3.26
CA PHE A 146 3.97 -4.14 -3.04
C PHE A 146 3.34 -3.60 -1.77
N LEU A 147 4.19 -3.13 -0.84
CA LEU A 147 3.71 -2.56 0.42
C LEU A 147 2.82 -1.34 0.21
N GLY A 148 3.16 -0.48 -0.77
CA GLY A 148 2.38 0.73 -1.09
C GLY A 148 0.92 0.43 -1.42
N ALA A 149 0.65 -0.62 -2.18
CA ALA A 149 -0.71 -1.04 -2.53
C ALA A 149 -1.52 -1.58 -1.33
N LEU A 150 -0.84 -2.05 -0.28
CA LEU A 150 -1.50 -2.53 0.94
C LEU A 150 -1.78 -1.40 1.93
N VAL A 151 -0.94 -0.36 1.95
CA VAL A 151 -1.07 0.78 2.87
C VAL A 151 -2.03 1.84 2.33
N ALA A 152 -2.01 2.11 1.02
CA ALA A 152 -2.80 3.17 0.38
C ALA A 152 -4.22 2.75 -0.05
N GLY A 153 -4.64 1.52 0.22
CA GLY A 153 -5.94 0.99 -0.23
C GLY A 153 -5.99 0.73 -1.74
N SER A 154 -7.19 0.59 -2.30
CA SER A 154 -7.38 0.33 -3.75
C SER A 154 -6.98 1.50 -4.65
N GLY A 155 -6.64 2.65 -4.07
CA GLY A 155 -6.40 3.90 -4.80
C GLY A 155 -7.68 4.53 -5.37
N ALA A 156 -8.87 3.96 -5.11
CA ALA A 156 -10.14 4.52 -5.61
C ALA A 156 -10.39 5.96 -5.11
N ASP A 157 -10.01 6.26 -3.87
CA ASP A 157 -10.15 7.60 -3.28
C ASP A 157 -9.19 8.64 -3.88
N LEU A 158 -8.14 8.22 -4.60
CA LEU A 158 -7.19 9.13 -5.25
C LEU A 158 -7.72 9.71 -6.56
N PHE A 159 -8.84 9.21 -7.06
CA PHE A 159 -9.45 9.61 -8.34
C PHE A 159 -10.87 10.17 -8.16
N VAL A 160 -11.27 10.54 -6.94
CA VAL A 160 -12.55 11.23 -6.70
C VAL A 160 -12.37 12.71 -7.07
N PRO A 161 -13.22 13.29 -7.94
CA PRO A 161 -13.10 14.68 -8.45
C PRO A 161 -13.11 15.76 -7.37
#